data_AF-A0A7Y2FZ84-F1
#
_entry.id   AF-A0A7Y2FZ84-F1
#
_cell.length_a   1.000
_cell.length_b   1.000
_cell.length_c   1.000
_cell.angle_alpha   90.00
_cell.angle_beta   90.00
_cell.angle_gamma   90.00
#
_symmetry.space_group_name_H-M   'P 1'
#
loop_
_entity.id
_entity.type
_entity.pdbx_description
1 polymer ?
#
loop_
_entity_poly.entity_id
_entity_poly.type
_entity_poly.pdbx_seq_one_letter_code
_entity_poly.pdbx_strand_id
1 'polypeptide(L)'
;MQFLFPGFLFALFALAIPVLIHLFYFRRFKKVYFTNVKFLKEVKEETNSRRRLRNFLILLSRLFAFAFIIFAFAQPFLPLDQEVQKGKKAVSVFVDNSFSMNALSEDVPLINQAKQKAREIVQGFKPD
;
A
#
# COMPACT_ATOMS: atom_id res chain seq x y z
N MET A 1 10.49 1.52 -6.82
CA MET A 1 9.39 0.70 -6.27
C MET A 1 9.95 -0.68 -6.00
N GLN A 2 10.02 -1.05 -4.73
CA GLN A 2 10.37 -2.40 -4.33
C GLN A 2 9.08 -3.08 -3.83
N PHE A 3 9.04 -4.41 -3.92
CA PHE A 3 7.90 -5.20 -3.47
C PHE A 3 8.36 -6.09 -2.33
N LEU A 4 7.58 -6.17 -1.26
CA LEU A 4 7.91 -7.06 -0.15
C LEU A 4 7.77 -8.53 -0.57
N PHE A 5 6.78 -8.82 -1.42
CA PHE A 5 6.53 -10.17 -1.93
C PHE A 5 6.41 -10.16 -3.46
N PRO A 6 7.54 -10.13 -4.19
CA PRO A 6 7.53 -10.05 -5.66
C PRO A 6 6.88 -11.27 -6.33
N GLY A 7 6.83 -12.43 -5.65
CA GLY A 7 6.19 -13.64 -6.17
C GLY A 7 4.69 -13.48 -6.48
N PHE A 8 3.97 -12.59 -5.77
CA PHE A 8 2.56 -12.35 -6.05
C PHE A 8 2.32 -11.69 -7.42
N LEU A 9 3.32 -11.07 -8.03
CA LEU A 9 3.19 -10.52 -9.38
C LEU A 9 2.90 -11.61 -10.43
N PHE A 10 3.32 -12.86 -10.20
CA PHE A 10 2.95 -13.97 -11.08
C PHE A 10 1.44 -14.24 -11.09
N ALA A 11 0.71 -13.87 -10.04
CA ALA A 11 -0.74 -13.98 -10.02
C ALA A 11 -1.44 -13.05 -11.03
N LEU A 12 -0.74 -12.02 -11.56
CA LEU A 12 -1.27 -11.20 -12.66
C LEU A 12 -1.55 -12.03 -13.91
N PHE A 13 -0.83 -13.13 -14.14
CA PHE A 13 -1.12 -14.03 -15.27
C PHE A 13 -2.50 -14.68 -15.15
N ALA A 14 -3.03 -14.87 -13.93
CA ALA A 14 -4.39 -15.38 -13.74
C ALA A 14 -5.47 -14.42 -14.27
N LEU A 15 -5.17 -13.12 -14.41
CA LEU A 15 -6.08 -12.15 -15.05
C LEU A 15 -6.32 -12.45 -16.53
N ALA A 16 -5.47 -13.25 -17.17
CA ALA A 16 -5.71 -13.70 -18.54
C ALA A 16 -6.98 -14.54 -18.64
N ILE A 17 -7.37 -15.28 -17.59
CA ILE A 17 -8.56 -16.15 -17.59
C ILE A 17 -9.85 -15.36 -17.92
N PRO A 18 -10.23 -14.30 -17.17
CA PRO A 18 -11.43 -13.52 -17.49
C PRO A 18 -11.34 -12.81 -18.85
N VAL A 19 -10.15 -12.42 -19.31
CA VAL A 19 -9.96 -11.85 -20.66
C VAL A 19 -10.24 -12.90 -21.73
N LEU A 20 -9.67 -14.09 -21.59
CA LEU A 20 -9.88 -15.21 -22.50
C LEU A 20 -11.36 -15.62 -22.52
N ILE A 21 -12.01 -15.76 -21.37
CA ILE A 21 -13.45 -16.08 -21.30
C ILE A 21 -14.29 -14.98 -21.99
N HIS A 22 -13.90 -13.71 -21.89
CA HIS A 22 -14.61 -12.63 -22.56
C HIS A 22 -14.39 -12.63 -24.09
N LEU A 23 -13.17 -12.91 -24.54
CA LEU A 23 -12.83 -12.95 -25.97
C LEU A 23 -13.43 -14.17 -26.65
N PHE A 24 -13.32 -15.34 -26.00
CA PHE A 24 -13.92 -16.59 -26.43
C PHE A 24 -15.36 -16.68 -25.91
N TYR A 25 -16.23 -15.87 -26.51
CA TYR A 25 -17.67 -15.99 -26.33
C TYR A 25 -18.12 -17.37 -26.87
N PHE A 26 -18.21 -18.39 -26.01
CA PHE A 26 -18.72 -19.74 -26.33
C PHE A 26 -20.24 -19.77 -26.65
N ARG A 27 -20.79 -18.70 -27.24
CA ARG A 27 -22.21 -18.56 -27.47
C ARG A 27 -22.56 -19.09 -28.86
N ARG A 28 -23.22 -20.25 -28.91
CA ARG A 28 -23.84 -20.77 -30.14
C ARG A 28 -25.06 -19.92 -30.47
N PHE A 29 -24.99 -19.15 -31.55
CA PHE A 29 -26.14 -18.39 -32.03
C PHE A 29 -27.14 -19.33 -32.72
N LYS A 30 -28.34 -19.50 -32.15
CA LYS A 30 -29.48 -20.11 -32.87
C LYS A 30 -30.04 -19.10 -33.87
N LYS A 31 -30.04 -19.44 -35.15
CA LYS A 31 -30.68 -18.64 -36.20
C LYS A 31 -32.18 -18.91 -36.18
N VAL A 32 -33.00 -17.86 -36.16
CA VAL A 32 -34.46 -17.91 -36.28
C VAL A 32 -34.83 -17.07 -37.50
N TYR A 33 -35.64 -17.62 -38.41
CA TYR A 33 -36.10 -16.91 -39.60
C TYR A 33 -37.27 -15.99 -39.26
N PHE A 34 -37.18 -14.71 -39.61
CA PHE A 34 -38.20 -13.70 -39.35
C PHE A 34 -38.48 -12.89 -40.62
N THR A 35 -39.74 -12.58 -40.89
CA THR A 35 -40.26 -12.10 -42.19
C THR A 35 -39.85 -10.68 -42.57
N ASN A 36 -39.47 -9.82 -41.63
CA ASN A 36 -39.02 -8.45 -41.94
C ASN A 36 -37.94 -7.96 -40.94
N VAL A 37 -36.66 -8.03 -41.34
CA VAL A 37 -35.49 -7.74 -40.46
C VAL A 37 -34.83 -6.38 -40.71
N LYS A 38 -35.27 -5.62 -41.72
CA LYS A 38 -34.58 -4.40 -42.16
C LYS A 38 -34.55 -3.32 -41.05
N PHE A 39 -35.71 -3.03 -40.44
CA PHE A 39 -35.83 -2.12 -39.29
C PHE A 39 -35.14 -2.64 -38.02
N LEU A 40 -35.18 -3.97 -37.78
CA LEU A 40 -34.56 -4.57 -36.59
C LEU A 40 -33.03 -4.51 -36.65
N LYS A 41 -32.43 -4.50 -37.85
CA LYS A 41 -30.99 -4.54 -38.05
C LYS A 41 -30.34 -3.19 -37.73
N GLU A 42 -31.01 -2.10 -38.13
CA GLU A 42 -30.54 -0.71 -37.95
C GLU A 42 -30.53 -0.29 -36.47
N VAL A 43 -31.63 -0.53 -35.74
CA VAL A 43 -31.72 -0.29 -34.28
C VAL A 43 -30.71 -1.15 -33.48
N LYS A 44 -30.45 -2.36 -33.97
CA LYS A 44 -29.52 -3.29 -33.33
C LYS A 44 -28.06 -2.88 -33.56
N GLU A 45 -27.72 -2.29 -34.71
CA GLU A 45 -26.38 -1.73 -34.97
C GLU A 45 -26.06 -0.54 -34.06
N GLU A 46 -27.01 0.40 -33.90
CA GLU A 46 -26.93 1.51 -32.94
C GLU A 46 -26.71 1.02 -31.49
N THR A 47 -27.49 0.02 -31.06
CA THR A 47 -27.37 -0.54 -29.70
C THR A 47 -26.06 -1.31 -29.50
N ASN A 48 -25.50 -1.91 -30.56
CA ASN A 48 -24.28 -2.72 -30.48
C ASN A 48 -23.04 -1.88 -30.15
N SER A 49 -22.91 -0.65 -30.64
CA SER A 49 -21.74 0.20 -30.38
C SER A 49 -21.64 0.59 -28.89
N ARG A 50 -22.73 1.12 -28.32
CA ARG A 50 -22.84 1.45 -26.89
C ARG A 50 -22.66 0.23 -26.00
N ARG A 51 -23.22 -0.91 -26.41
CA ARG A 51 -23.11 -2.17 -25.67
C ARG A 51 -21.68 -2.72 -25.69
N ARG A 52 -20.95 -2.60 -26.81
CA ARG A 52 -19.52 -2.96 -26.90
C ARG A 52 -18.68 -2.11 -25.96
N LEU A 53 -18.88 -0.79 -25.94
CA LEU A 53 -18.15 0.11 -25.03
C LEU A 53 -18.40 -0.25 -23.57
N ARG A 54 -19.69 -0.43 -23.19
CA ARG A 54 -20.06 -0.82 -21.83
C ARG A 54 -19.43 -2.16 -21.44
N ASN A 55 -19.44 -3.14 -22.33
CA ASN A 55 -18.83 -4.44 -22.07
C ASN A 55 -17.32 -4.33 -21.84
N PHE A 56 -16.63 -3.49 -22.62
CA PHE A 56 -15.19 -3.26 -22.45
C PHE A 56 -14.89 -2.56 -21.11
N LEU A 57 -15.67 -1.55 -20.74
CA LEU A 57 -15.54 -0.88 -19.44
C LEU A 57 -15.77 -1.82 -18.25
N ILE A 58 -16.77 -2.70 -18.34
CA ILE A 58 -17.06 -3.71 -17.30
C ILE A 58 -15.92 -4.74 -17.21
N LEU A 59 -15.35 -5.15 -18.35
CA LEU A 59 -14.19 -6.03 -18.37
C LEU A 59 -13.00 -5.36 -17.67
N LEU A 60 -12.70 -4.12 -18.03
CA LEU A 60 -11.60 -3.34 -17.47
C LEU A 60 -11.75 -3.12 -15.97
N SER A 61 -12.95 -2.77 -15.50
CA SER A 61 -13.21 -2.60 -14.06
C SER A 61 -13.01 -3.90 -13.29
N ARG A 62 -13.41 -5.04 -13.86
CA ARG A 62 -13.20 -6.36 -13.23
C ARG A 62 -11.72 -6.71 -13.17
N LEU A 63 -10.96 -6.46 -14.23
CA LEU A 63 -9.50 -6.68 -14.25
C LEU A 63 -8.80 -5.80 -13.22
N PHE A 64 -9.14 -4.52 -13.14
CA PHE A 64 -8.55 -3.62 -12.15
C PHE A 64 -8.86 -4.01 -10.71
N ALA A 65 -10.09 -4.44 -10.43
CA ALA A 65 -10.44 -4.91 -9.09
C ALA A 65 -9.52 -6.06 -8.64
N PHE A 66 -9.31 -7.05 -9.50
CA PHE A 66 -8.39 -8.15 -9.20
C PHE A 66 -6.91 -7.71 -9.19
N ALA A 67 -6.49 -6.82 -10.09
CA ALA A 67 -5.13 -6.29 -10.11
C ALA A 67 -4.80 -5.55 -8.80
N PHE A 68 -5.73 -4.75 -8.27
CA PHE A 68 -5.56 -4.06 -6.99
C PHE A 68 -5.48 -5.02 -5.81
N ILE A 69 -6.24 -6.12 -5.82
CA ILE A 69 -6.10 -7.17 -4.81
C ILE A 69 -4.70 -7.78 -4.88
N ILE A 70 -4.22 -8.12 -6.08
CA ILE A 70 -2.87 -8.69 -6.28
C ILE A 70 -1.80 -7.70 -5.80
N PHE A 71 -1.92 -6.41 -6.13
CA PHE A 71 -1.00 -5.39 -5.66
C PHE A 71 -1.06 -5.18 -4.14
N ALA A 72 -2.24 -5.29 -3.52
CA ALA A 72 -2.37 -5.22 -2.07
C ALA A 72 -1.57 -6.33 -1.39
N PHE A 73 -1.57 -7.55 -1.95
CA PHE A 73 -0.75 -8.66 -1.45
C PHE A 73 0.75 -8.53 -1.80
N ALA A 74 1.09 -7.92 -2.94
CA ALA A 74 2.48 -7.68 -3.31
C ALA A 74 3.16 -6.58 -2.47
N GLN A 75 2.36 -5.75 -1.79
CA GLN A 75 2.78 -4.66 -0.90
C GLN A 75 3.88 -3.78 -1.53
N PRO A 76 3.57 -3.01 -2.58
CA PRO A 76 4.52 -2.09 -3.18
C PRO A 76 4.92 -1.03 -2.16
N PHE A 77 6.22 -0.83 -2.00
CA PHE A 77 6.75 0.29 -1.24
C PHE A 77 7.67 1.14 -2.09
N LEU A 78 7.60 2.43 -1.83
CA LEU A 78 8.54 3.42 -2.31
C LEU A 78 9.66 3.49 -1.29
N PRO A 79 10.86 2.91 -1.56
CA PRO A 79 12.01 3.24 -0.74
C PRO A 79 12.27 4.73 -0.94
N LEU A 80 11.96 5.51 0.08
CA LEU A 80 12.48 6.85 0.19
C LEU A 80 13.96 6.66 0.52
N ASP A 81 14.85 7.06 -0.39
CA ASP A 81 16.24 7.39 -0.05
C ASP A 81 16.21 8.65 0.81
N GLN A 82 15.60 8.55 1.99
CA GLN A 82 16.10 9.29 3.11
C GLN A 82 17.44 8.60 3.36
N GLU A 83 18.53 9.22 2.91
CA GLU A 83 19.69 9.25 3.78
C GLU A 83 19.13 9.57 5.15
N VAL A 84 18.92 8.54 5.97
CA VAL A 84 18.81 8.71 7.40
C VAL A 84 20.14 9.36 7.68
N GLN A 85 20.15 10.70 7.74
CA GLN A 85 21.28 11.41 8.27
C GLN A 85 21.50 10.66 9.57
N LYS A 86 22.61 9.94 9.67
CA LYS A 86 23.13 9.51 10.94
C LYS A 86 23.51 10.82 11.63
N GLY A 87 22.48 11.59 12.01
CA GLY A 87 22.63 12.77 12.81
C GLY A 87 23.43 12.30 14.00
N LYS A 88 24.43 13.10 14.36
CA LYS A 88 25.20 12.90 15.57
C LYS A 88 24.21 12.46 16.65
N LYS A 89 24.46 11.30 17.27
CA LYS A 89 23.57 10.73 18.28
C LYS A 89 23.46 11.75 19.43
N ALA A 90 22.49 12.65 19.34
CA ALA A 90 22.29 13.69 20.33
C ALA A 90 21.60 13.04 21.52
N VAL A 91 22.33 12.92 22.62
CA VAL A 91 21.80 12.40 23.88
C VAL A 91 21.37 13.62 24.71
N SER A 92 20.07 13.82 24.84
CA SER A 92 19.51 14.87 25.69
C SER A 92 19.24 14.32 27.09
N VAL A 93 19.88 14.89 28.11
CA VAL A 93 19.68 14.53 29.52
C VAL A 93 18.92 15.65 30.21
N PHE A 94 17.81 15.30 30.88
CA PHE A 94 17.00 16.24 31.66
C PHE A 94 17.06 15.85 33.13
N VAL A 95 17.29 16.83 34.01
CA VAL A 95 17.33 16.65 35.46
C VAL A 95 16.17 17.45 36.05
N ASP A 96 15.27 16.77 36.77
CA ASP A 96 14.18 17.43 37.49
C ASP A 96 14.73 18.29 38.64
N ASN A 97 14.22 19.51 38.78
CA ASN A 97 14.57 20.47 39.82
C ASN A 97 13.40 20.81 40.76
N SER A 98 12.35 19.98 40.76
CA SER A 98 11.19 20.12 41.64
C SER A 98 11.56 19.98 43.13
N PHE A 99 10.72 20.52 44.02
CA PHE A 99 10.98 20.54 45.48
C PHE A 99 11.14 19.15 46.11
N SER A 100 10.54 18.12 45.52
CA SER A 100 10.71 16.73 45.96
C SER A 100 12.14 16.21 45.79
N MET A 101 12.93 16.82 44.90
CA MET A 101 14.34 16.44 44.67
C MET A 101 15.29 16.93 45.77
N ASN A 102 14.81 17.74 46.72
CA ASN A 102 15.54 18.08 47.95
C ASN A 102 15.38 17.03 49.06
N ALA A 103 14.57 16.00 48.86
CA ALA A 103 14.49 14.89 49.80
C ALA A 103 15.85 14.19 49.92
N LEU A 104 16.16 13.71 51.12
CA LEU A 104 17.40 13.01 51.42
C LEU A 104 17.23 11.51 51.11
N SER A 105 18.19 10.94 50.40
CA SER A 105 18.37 9.51 50.22
C SER A 105 19.80 9.19 50.61
N GLU A 106 19.98 8.30 51.60
CA GLU A 106 21.30 7.94 52.14
C GLU A 106 22.14 9.18 52.52
N ASP A 107 21.51 10.10 53.27
CA ASP A 107 22.09 11.37 53.74
C ASP A 107 22.54 12.36 52.65
N VAL A 108 22.15 12.13 51.40
CA VAL A 108 22.45 13.02 50.26
C VAL A 108 21.16 13.48 49.58
N PRO A 109 21.02 14.76 49.20
CA PRO A 109 19.88 15.22 48.40
C PRO A 109 19.76 14.47 47.07
N LEU A 110 18.55 14.02 46.71
CA LEU A 110 18.27 13.29 45.46
C LEU A 110 18.74 14.04 44.20
N ILE A 111 18.69 15.38 44.22
CA ILE A 111 19.19 16.21 43.13
C ILE A 111 20.70 16.02 42.87
N ASN A 112 21.48 15.75 43.91
CA ASN A 112 22.92 15.53 43.77
C ASN A 112 23.20 14.14 43.17
N GLN A 113 22.43 13.13 43.58
CA GLN A 113 22.48 11.80 42.96
C GLN A 113 22.06 11.85 41.48
N ALA A 114 21.01 12.61 41.14
CA ALA A 114 20.57 12.79 39.76
C ALA A 114 21.64 13.48 38.90
N LYS A 115 22.31 14.51 39.42
CA LYS A 115 23.45 15.17 38.75
C LYS A 115 24.62 14.22 38.54
N GLN A 116 24.92 13.36 39.51
CA GLN A 116 25.99 12.37 39.40
C GLN A 116 25.68 11.34 38.30
N LYS A 117 24.47 10.75 38.31
CA LYS A 117 24.03 9.82 37.25
C LYS A 117 24.01 10.48 35.87
N ALA A 118 23.58 11.74 35.77
CA ALA A 118 23.64 12.49 34.52
C ALA A 118 25.08 12.61 33.99
N ARG A 119 26.06 12.87 34.86
CA ARG A 119 27.49 12.90 34.48
C ARG A 119 28.02 11.54 34.06
N GLU A 120 27.65 10.47 34.76
CA GLU A 120 28.02 9.10 34.39
C GLU A 120 27.48 8.72 33.00
N ILE A 121 26.23 9.07 32.72
CA ILE A 121 25.61 8.88 31.40
C ILE A 121 26.40 9.65 30.33
N VAL A 122 26.72 10.93 30.56
CA VAL A 122 27.49 11.74 29.61
C VAL A 122 28.90 11.18 29.38
N GLN A 123 29.58 10.70 30.42
CA GLN A 123 30.91 10.08 30.32
C GLN A 123 30.88 8.73 29.58
N GLY A 124 29.76 8.00 29.63
CA GLY A 124 29.55 6.75 28.89
C GLY A 124 29.45 6.95 27.37
N PHE A 125 29.21 8.17 26.90
CA PHE A 125 29.28 8.52 25.49
C PHE A 125 30.65 9.11 25.16
N LYS A 126 31.37 8.50 24.22
CA LYS A 126 32.64 9.05 23.72
C LYS A 126 32.36 10.39 23.01
N PRO A 127 33.17 11.43 23.25
CA PRO A 127 33.17 12.60 22.38
C PRO A 127 33.60 12.16 20.97
N ASP A 128 32.90 12.66 19.94
CA ASP A 128 33.33 12.54 18.55
C ASP A 128 34.68 13.22 18.33
#